data_AF-A0A181ZG41-F1
#
_entry.id   AF-A0A181ZG41-F1
#
_cell.length_a   1.000
_cell.length_b   1.000
_cell.length_c   1.000
_cell.angle_alpha   90.00
_cell.angle_beta   90.00
_cell.angle_gamma   90.00
#
_symmetry.space_group_name_H-M   'P 1'
#
loop_
_entity.id
_entity.type
_entity.pdbx_description
1 polymer ?
#
loop_
_entity_poly.entity_id
_entity_poly.type
_entity_poly.pdbx_seq_one_letter_code
_entity_poly.pdbx_strand_id
1 'polypeptide(L)'
;MKRRIPVWLAITAASLPMFMATLDNLVVTSALPAVHADLGASVEELQWITNAYTLAFAALMLLAVGLGDRLGRRHLFVAGITVFTISSAFAAMSTDPTALIVWRAVEGAGAAAIMPLSLTLLVGSVPDRTRTVAIGAWGGISGLGVALGPLIGGAVVEGWSWQAIFWLNVPVGIIAIPLALLALPNTLGARVRADVLGVVLAGLGVLGVVFGIVRGNDAGWASFEVLAGLVGGGLLLVAFVVRQATTDAPLLPLRFFRDRSFTLANIVAMTFSFGAFGAVFILIQFLQVVQGRSPLEAGVWTMPWTLAPMVVAPLAGMVAPRIGTRVLIAGGMAFLSAGLFWIAGAMSADVTFTGLLPGFLLAGIGMGAVFGPISTAVLARMPQEDHAKASGSNSTLREIGVALGIAVLTAVFTGAGGQLTPTGYVDAAQPAVLVGAAVVAVSALVAVFLPAGRGVASAEPAAAELAPEPALAA
;
A
#
# COMPACT_ATOMS: atom_id res chain seq x y z
N MET A 1 -16.19 19.07 -29.83
CA MET A 1 -16.98 19.36 -28.61
C MET A 1 -16.44 18.51 -27.46
N LYS A 2 -15.90 19.11 -26.38
CA LYS A 2 -15.47 18.34 -25.19
C LYS A 2 -16.71 17.72 -24.54
N ARG A 3 -16.82 16.39 -24.56
CA ARG A 3 -17.90 15.63 -23.89
C ARG A 3 -17.93 16.06 -22.42
N ARG A 4 -19.00 16.72 -21.98
CA ARG A 4 -19.18 17.08 -20.56
C ARG A 4 -19.61 15.84 -19.80
N ILE A 5 -18.64 15.10 -19.27
CA ILE A 5 -18.88 13.91 -18.46
C ILE A 5 -19.23 14.40 -17.04
N PRO A 6 -20.30 13.88 -16.41
CA PRO A 6 -20.65 14.28 -15.06
C PRO A 6 -19.57 13.85 -14.07
N VAL A 7 -19.26 14.71 -13.09
CA VAL A 7 -18.15 14.52 -12.14
C VAL A 7 -18.29 13.22 -11.35
N TRP A 8 -19.50 12.87 -10.93
CA TRP A 8 -19.76 11.61 -10.20
C TRP A 8 -19.38 10.38 -11.03
N LEU A 9 -19.61 10.41 -12.35
CA LEU A 9 -19.30 9.28 -13.22
C LEU A 9 -17.79 9.11 -13.41
N ALA A 10 -17.04 10.22 -13.51
CA ALA A 10 -15.58 10.19 -13.53
C ALA A 10 -15.01 9.65 -12.20
N ILE A 11 -15.57 10.08 -11.06
CA ILE A 11 -15.20 9.56 -9.74
C ILE A 11 -15.44 8.06 -9.66
N THR A 12 -16.63 7.58 -10.02
CA THR A 12 -16.97 6.15 -9.98
C THR A 12 -16.07 5.34 -10.91
N ALA A 13 -15.88 5.77 -12.15
CA ALA A 13 -15.08 5.05 -13.14
C ALA A 13 -13.59 4.94 -12.75
N ALA A 14 -13.04 5.95 -12.08
CA ALA A 14 -11.67 5.91 -11.57
C ALA A 14 -11.55 5.17 -10.23
N SER A 15 -12.50 5.36 -9.32
CA SER A 15 -12.39 4.90 -7.93
C SER A 15 -12.82 3.45 -7.75
N LEU A 16 -13.77 2.94 -8.54
CA LEU A 16 -14.26 1.56 -8.40
C LEU A 16 -13.15 0.51 -8.65
N PRO A 17 -12.32 0.61 -9.70
CA PRO A 17 -11.21 -0.34 -9.90
C PRO A 17 -10.13 -0.22 -8.83
N MET A 18 -9.85 1.01 -8.39
CA MET A 18 -8.87 1.26 -7.33
C MET A 18 -9.35 0.70 -5.99
N PHE A 19 -10.64 0.84 -5.68
CA PHE A 19 -11.26 0.24 -4.50
C PHE A 19 -11.15 -1.28 -4.55
N MET A 20 -11.51 -1.90 -5.68
CA MET A 20 -11.36 -3.33 -5.92
C MET A 20 -9.93 -3.80 -5.63
N ALA A 21 -8.92 -3.17 -6.24
CA ALA A 21 -7.51 -3.55 -6.05
C ALA A 21 -7.02 -3.34 -4.60
N THR A 22 -7.47 -2.27 -3.93
CA THR A 22 -7.11 -1.99 -2.53
C THR A 22 -7.75 -2.99 -1.58
N LEU A 23 -9.01 -3.32 -1.82
CA LEU A 23 -9.79 -4.27 -1.03
C LEU A 23 -9.18 -5.67 -1.14
N ASP A 24 -8.92 -6.12 -2.37
CA ASP A 24 -8.32 -7.42 -2.68
C ASP A 24 -7.04 -7.68 -1.89
N ASN A 25 -6.10 -6.73 -1.91
CA ASN A 25 -4.82 -6.89 -1.22
C ASN A 25 -4.95 -7.14 0.28
N LEU A 26 -6.00 -6.61 0.91
CA LEU A 26 -6.22 -6.74 2.35
C LEU A 26 -7.11 -7.91 2.72
N VAL A 27 -8.15 -8.16 1.92
CA VAL A 27 -9.07 -9.27 2.12
C VAL A 27 -8.32 -10.61 2.14
N VAL A 28 -7.31 -10.77 1.28
CA VAL A 28 -6.49 -11.99 1.20
C VAL A 28 -5.87 -12.35 2.55
N THR A 29 -5.45 -11.37 3.35
CA THR A 29 -4.82 -11.64 4.66
C THR A 29 -5.75 -12.38 5.63
N SER A 30 -7.06 -12.08 5.59
CA SER A 30 -8.09 -12.79 6.37
C SER A 30 -8.36 -14.20 5.88
N ALA A 31 -8.05 -14.49 4.62
CA ALA A 31 -8.29 -15.78 3.97
C ALA A 31 -7.14 -16.77 4.14
N LEU A 32 -5.93 -16.31 4.49
CA LEU A 32 -4.73 -17.15 4.57
C LEU A 32 -4.88 -18.39 5.47
N PRO A 33 -5.52 -18.35 6.67
CA PRO A 33 -5.75 -19.56 7.46
C PRO A 33 -6.66 -20.58 6.75
N ALA A 34 -7.67 -20.10 6.02
CA ALA A 34 -8.55 -20.97 5.25
C ALA A 34 -7.81 -21.58 4.04
N VAL A 35 -6.93 -20.81 3.38
CA VAL A 35 -6.06 -21.32 2.30
C VAL A 35 -5.08 -22.38 2.84
N HIS A 36 -4.50 -22.15 4.03
CA HIS A 36 -3.66 -23.14 4.72
C HIS A 36 -4.40 -24.45 4.95
N ALA A 37 -5.64 -24.37 5.46
CA ALA A 37 -6.45 -25.55 5.76
C ALA A 37 -6.92 -26.30 4.50
N ASP A 38 -7.29 -25.58 3.44
CA ASP A 38 -7.85 -26.17 2.21
C ASP A 38 -6.77 -26.70 1.25
N LEU A 39 -5.68 -25.94 1.06
CA LEU A 39 -4.61 -26.29 0.10
C LEU A 39 -3.36 -26.89 0.75
N GLY A 40 -3.29 -26.95 2.09
CA GLY A 40 -2.10 -27.39 2.80
C GLY A 40 -0.90 -26.44 2.66
N ALA A 41 -1.16 -25.16 2.33
CA ALA A 41 -0.12 -24.17 2.04
C ALA A 41 0.80 -23.92 3.24
N SER A 42 2.11 -24.06 3.08
CA SER A 42 3.10 -23.74 4.10
C SER A 42 3.11 -22.26 4.52
N VAL A 43 3.73 -21.94 5.67
CA VAL A 43 3.94 -20.54 6.12
C VAL A 43 4.71 -19.73 5.06
N GLU A 44 5.65 -20.35 4.36
CA GLU A 44 6.35 -19.75 3.22
C GLU A 44 5.37 -19.41 2.08
N GLU A 45 4.52 -20.36 1.67
CA GLU A 45 3.57 -20.13 0.58
C GLU A 45 2.52 -19.07 0.92
N LEU A 46 2.03 -19.03 2.16
CA LEU A 46 1.10 -17.99 2.62
C LEU A 46 1.72 -16.59 2.55
N GLN A 47 3.01 -16.45 2.88
CA GLN A 47 3.73 -15.20 2.69
C GLN A 47 3.84 -14.83 1.21
N TRP A 48 4.14 -15.81 0.35
CA TRP A 48 4.25 -15.58 -1.09
C TRP A 48 2.92 -15.18 -1.73
N ILE A 49 1.77 -15.69 -1.24
CA ILE A 49 0.44 -15.28 -1.73
C ILE A 49 0.23 -13.76 -1.57
N THR A 50 0.74 -13.16 -0.49
CA THR A 50 0.71 -11.70 -0.29
C THR A 50 1.88 -10.99 -0.97
N ASN A 51 3.11 -11.47 -0.78
CA ASN A 51 4.32 -10.83 -1.28
C ASN A 51 4.41 -10.82 -2.81
N ALA A 52 3.97 -11.88 -3.50
CA ALA A 52 4.02 -11.93 -4.96
C ALA A 52 3.19 -10.80 -5.61
N TYR A 53 2.02 -10.51 -5.05
CA TYR A 53 1.20 -9.36 -5.44
C TYR A 53 1.93 -8.04 -5.19
N THR A 54 2.36 -7.81 -3.95
CA THR A 54 3.01 -6.57 -3.50
C THR A 54 4.31 -6.28 -4.27
N LEU A 55 5.12 -7.31 -4.54
CA LEU A 55 6.36 -7.18 -5.30
C LEU A 55 6.11 -6.87 -6.77
N ALA A 56 5.19 -7.60 -7.42
CA ALA A 56 4.83 -7.31 -8.81
C ALA A 56 4.22 -5.90 -8.94
N PHE A 57 3.37 -5.52 -7.98
CA PHE A 57 2.78 -4.20 -7.89
C PHE A 57 3.84 -3.11 -7.76
N ALA A 58 4.75 -3.23 -6.78
CA ALA A 58 5.83 -2.27 -6.53
C ALA A 58 6.75 -2.11 -7.74
N ALA A 59 7.18 -3.23 -8.35
CA ALA A 59 8.11 -3.25 -9.48
C ALA A 59 7.49 -2.60 -10.73
N LEU A 60 6.24 -2.93 -11.04
CA LEU A 60 5.60 -2.52 -12.29
C LEU A 60 4.89 -1.17 -12.20
N MET A 61 4.64 -0.63 -11.01
CA MET A 61 3.90 0.64 -10.84
C MET A 61 4.52 1.79 -11.63
N LEU A 62 5.83 2.02 -11.50
CA LEU A 62 6.52 3.10 -12.19
C LEU A 62 6.56 2.88 -13.71
N LEU A 63 6.68 1.62 -14.14
CA LEU A 63 6.61 1.25 -15.55
C LEU A 63 5.23 1.53 -16.13
N ALA A 64 4.18 1.17 -15.40
CA ALA A 64 2.80 1.34 -15.82
C ALA A 64 2.46 2.82 -15.98
N VAL A 65 2.93 3.71 -15.11
CA VAL A 65 2.74 5.16 -15.29
C VAL A 65 3.39 5.64 -16.61
N GLY A 66 4.64 5.27 -16.86
CA GLY A 66 5.35 5.66 -18.09
C GLY A 66 4.76 5.07 -19.37
N LEU A 67 4.34 3.81 -19.33
CA LEU A 67 3.62 3.17 -20.45
C LEU A 67 2.26 3.82 -20.68
N GLY A 68 1.55 4.23 -19.61
CA GLY A 68 0.26 4.91 -19.71
C GLY A 68 0.39 6.26 -20.38
N ASP A 69 1.44 7.01 -20.06
CA ASP A 69 1.74 8.27 -20.73
C ASP A 69 2.03 8.10 -22.23
N ARG A 70 2.63 6.96 -22.63
CA ARG A 70 2.99 6.69 -24.03
C ARG A 70 1.85 6.06 -24.86
N LEU A 71 1.15 5.07 -24.31
CA LEU A 71 0.15 4.25 -25.00
C LEU A 71 -1.28 4.79 -24.83
N GLY A 72 -1.47 5.71 -23.90
CA GLY A 72 -2.77 6.26 -23.51
C GLY A 72 -3.15 5.76 -22.12
N ARG A 73 -3.35 6.71 -21.19
CA ARG A 73 -3.60 6.41 -19.77
C ARG A 73 -4.83 5.55 -19.58
N ARG A 74 -5.89 5.79 -20.36
CA ARG A 74 -7.12 4.99 -20.29
C ARG A 74 -6.93 3.58 -20.85
N HIS A 75 -6.20 3.44 -21.95
CA HIS A 75 -5.95 2.11 -22.54
C HIS A 75 -5.19 1.22 -21.57
N LEU A 76 -4.14 1.75 -20.95
CA LEU A 76 -3.38 0.97 -19.99
C LEU A 76 -4.15 0.74 -18.69
N PHE A 77 -4.96 1.70 -18.25
CA PHE A 77 -5.86 1.50 -17.10
C PHE A 77 -6.85 0.37 -17.35
N VAL A 78 -7.51 0.35 -18.52
CA VAL A 78 -8.44 -0.74 -18.91
C VAL A 78 -7.70 -2.06 -19.05
N ALA A 79 -6.51 -2.08 -19.66
CA ALA A 79 -5.69 -3.29 -19.73
C ALA A 79 -5.33 -3.82 -18.33
N GLY A 80 -4.99 -2.93 -17.40
CA GLY A 80 -4.74 -3.26 -16.00
C GLY A 80 -5.96 -3.90 -15.33
N ILE A 81 -7.16 -3.33 -15.52
CA ILE A 81 -8.42 -3.91 -15.02
C ILE A 81 -8.64 -5.29 -15.61
N THR A 82 -8.48 -5.45 -16.93
CA THR A 82 -8.66 -6.74 -17.59
C THR A 82 -7.70 -7.80 -17.06
N VAL A 83 -6.40 -7.47 -16.92
CA VAL A 83 -5.39 -8.38 -16.36
C VAL A 83 -5.77 -8.78 -14.94
N PHE A 84 -6.06 -7.80 -14.09
CA PHE A 84 -6.46 -8.01 -12.70
C PHE A 84 -7.69 -8.93 -12.59
N THR A 85 -8.73 -8.66 -13.38
CA THR A 85 -9.98 -9.44 -13.37
C THR A 85 -9.76 -10.88 -13.81
N ILE A 86 -8.98 -11.09 -14.88
CA ILE A 86 -8.70 -12.43 -15.38
C ILE A 86 -7.82 -13.19 -14.39
N SER A 87 -6.77 -12.57 -13.86
CA SER A 87 -5.90 -13.21 -12.86
C SER A 87 -6.66 -13.53 -11.59
N SER A 88 -7.58 -12.66 -11.15
CA SER A 88 -8.45 -12.92 -9.99
C SER A 88 -9.33 -14.14 -10.23
N ALA A 89 -9.93 -14.29 -11.42
CA ALA A 89 -10.70 -15.50 -11.75
C ALA A 89 -9.84 -16.77 -11.69
N PHE A 90 -8.60 -16.71 -12.20
CA PHE A 90 -7.69 -17.85 -12.12
C PHE A 90 -7.17 -18.11 -10.70
N ALA A 91 -6.95 -17.08 -9.89
CA ALA A 91 -6.64 -17.22 -8.46
C ALA A 91 -7.78 -17.93 -7.73
N ALA A 92 -9.03 -17.57 -8.02
CA ALA A 92 -10.22 -18.23 -7.48
C ALA A 92 -10.35 -19.71 -7.89
N MET A 93 -9.80 -20.08 -9.04
CA MET A 93 -9.81 -21.44 -9.59
C MET A 93 -8.55 -22.24 -9.22
N SER A 94 -7.63 -21.67 -8.45
CA SER A 94 -6.36 -22.31 -8.10
C SER A 94 -6.59 -23.48 -7.15
N THR A 95 -6.01 -24.63 -7.49
CA THR A 95 -6.11 -25.89 -6.72
C THR A 95 -4.85 -26.21 -5.93
N ASP A 96 -3.82 -25.38 -6.04
CA ASP A 96 -2.57 -25.51 -5.30
C ASP A 96 -1.99 -24.12 -4.97
N PRO A 97 -1.16 -24.00 -3.92
CA PRO A 97 -0.63 -22.71 -3.48
C PRO A 97 0.27 -22.04 -4.52
N THR A 98 1.03 -22.83 -5.30
CA THR A 98 1.96 -22.29 -6.30
C THR A 98 1.20 -21.60 -7.44
N ALA A 99 0.14 -22.22 -7.96
CA ALA A 99 -0.75 -21.60 -8.93
C ALA A 99 -1.35 -20.29 -8.39
N LEU A 100 -1.82 -20.29 -7.14
CA LEU A 100 -2.35 -19.10 -6.50
C LEU A 100 -1.29 -17.98 -6.43
N ILE A 101 -0.07 -18.28 -6.00
CA ILE A 101 1.05 -17.32 -5.94
C ILE A 101 1.34 -16.71 -7.32
N VAL A 102 1.36 -17.53 -8.38
CA VAL A 102 1.59 -17.04 -9.75
C VAL A 102 0.50 -16.07 -10.17
N TRP A 103 -0.77 -16.43 -9.95
CA TRP A 103 -1.89 -15.56 -10.31
C TRP A 103 -1.93 -14.29 -9.48
N ARG A 104 -1.53 -14.33 -8.21
CA ARG A 104 -1.33 -13.14 -7.36
C ARG A 104 -0.25 -12.21 -7.91
N ALA A 105 0.85 -12.74 -8.46
CA ALA A 105 1.86 -11.92 -9.12
C ALA A 105 1.30 -11.21 -10.37
N VAL A 106 0.54 -11.93 -11.20
CA VAL A 106 -0.13 -11.35 -12.38
C VAL A 106 -1.18 -10.30 -11.98
N GLU A 107 -1.89 -10.53 -10.87
CA GLU A 107 -2.87 -9.61 -10.32
C GLU A 107 -2.22 -8.32 -9.81
N GLY A 108 -1.09 -8.42 -9.10
CA GLY A 108 -0.27 -7.27 -8.70
C GLY A 108 0.22 -6.45 -9.90
N ALA A 109 0.55 -7.12 -11.01
CA ALA A 109 0.89 -6.43 -12.27
C ALA A 109 -0.30 -5.66 -12.86
N GLY A 110 -1.52 -6.17 -12.75
CA GLY A 110 -2.75 -5.44 -13.10
C GLY A 110 -2.97 -4.22 -12.19
N ALA A 111 -2.83 -4.42 -10.88
CA ALA A 111 -2.97 -3.37 -9.86
C ALA A 111 -1.99 -2.21 -10.09
N ALA A 112 -0.79 -2.50 -10.60
CA ALA A 112 0.27 -1.52 -10.89
C ALA A 112 -0.16 -0.47 -11.91
N ALA A 113 -1.02 -0.85 -12.85
CA ALA A 113 -1.64 0.09 -13.78
C ALA A 113 -2.87 0.77 -13.17
N ILE A 114 -3.69 0.04 -12.41
CA ILE A 114 -4.95 0.53 -11.87
C ILE A 114 -4.73 1.69 -10.89
N MET A 115 -3.97 1.46 -9.81
CA MET A 115 -3.91 2.41 -8.69
C MET A 115 -3.37 3.79 -9.09
N PRO A 116 -2.18 3.94 -9.70
CA PRO A 116 -1.65 5.27 -10.03
C PRO A 116 -2.40 5.95 -11.20
N LEU A 117 -2.87 5.19 -12.20
CA LEU A 117 -3.58 5.77 -13.33
C LEU A 117 -5.01 6.19 -12.95
N SER A 118 -5.63 5.57 -11.95
CA SER A 118 -6.97 5.96 -11.47
C SER A 118 -7.02 7.43 -11.06
N LEU A 119 -6.10 7.87 -10.17
CA LEU A 119 -6.02 9.25 -9.70
C LEU A 119 -5.67 10.20 -10.86
N THR A 120 -4.73 9.79 -11.71
CA THR A 120 -4.27 10.59 -12.84
C THR A 120 -5.42 10.85 -13.84
N LEU A 121 -6.20 9.81 -14.17
CA LEU A 121 -7.36 9.93 -15.05
C LEU A 121 -8.48 10.74 -14.41
N LEU A 122 -8.71 10.58 -13.10
CA LEU A 122 -9.71 11.36 -12.37
C LEU A 122 -9.41 12.85 -12.42
N VAL A 123 -8.19 13.24 -12.03
CA VAL A 123 -7.73 14.64 -11.97
C VAL A 123 -7.82 15.31 -13.34
N GLY A 124 -7.52 14.58 -14.41
CA GLY A 124 -7.63 15.06 -15.79
C GLY A 124 -9.06 15.10 -16.35
N SER A 125 -10.02 14.42 -15.72
CA SER A 125 -11.41 14.33 -16.18
C SER A 125 -12.34 15.34 -15.52
N VAL A 126 -11.93 15.96 -14.41
CA VAL A 126 -12.74 16.90 -13.64
C VAL A 126 -12.28 18.36 -13.81
N PRO A 127 -13.19 19.34 -13.83
CA PRO A 127 -12.84 20.76 -13.78
C PRO A 127 -12.04 21.13 -12.52
N ASP A 128 -11.18 22.13 -12.62
CA ASP A 128 -10.31 22.58 -11.53
C ASP A 128 -11.11 22.90 -10.25
N ARG A 129 -12.27 23.57 -10.38
CA ARG A 129 -13.16 23.90 -9.24
C ARG A 129 -13.65 22.69 -8.44
N THR A 130 -13.74 21.52 -9.05
CA THR A 130 -14.23 20.27 -8.43
C THR A 130 -13.10 19.28 -8.13
N ARG A 131 -11.86 19.60 -8.51
CA ARG A 131 -10.72 18.68 -8.42
C ARG A 131 -10.43 18.27 -6.98
N THR A 132 -10.44 19.23 -6.04
CA THR A 132 -10.20 18.94 -4.62
C THR A 132 -11.26 18.00 -4.04
N VAL A 133 -12.53 18.20 -4.39
CA VAL A 133 -13.64 17.33 -3.96
C VAL A 133 -13.49 15.93 -4.55
N ALA A 134 -13.13 15.83 -5.84
CA ALA A 134 -12.91 14.55 -6.50
C ALA A 134 -11.73 13.76 -5.90
N ILE A 135 -10.60 14.43 -5.63
CA ILE A 135 -9.43 13.82 -4.97
C ILE A 135 -9.82 13.37 -3.55
N GLY A 136 -10.56 14.20 -2.81
CA GLY A 136 -11.07 13.85 -1.48
C GLY A 136 -11.97 12.61 -1.50
N ALA A 137 -12.90 12.53 -2.44
CA ALA A 137 -13.77 11.36 -2.62
C ALA A 137 -12.98 10.10 -3.01
N TRP A 138 -12.03 10.21 -3.95
CA TRP A 138 -11.15 9.11 -4.34
C TRP A 138 -10.30 8.61 -3.16
N GLY A 139 -9.72 9.53 -2.38
CA GLY A 139 -8.94 9.19 -1.20
C GLY A 139 -9.79 8.55 -0.11
N GLY A 140 -11.02 9.03 0.10
CA GLY A 140 -11.98 8.41 1.01
C GLY A 140 -12.38 7.00 0.60
N ILE A 141 -12.64 6.78 -0.70
CA ILE A 141 -12.95 5.45 -1.25
C ILE A 141 -11.74 4.50 -1.11
N SER A 142 -10.52 5.00 -1.36
CA SER A 142 -9.30 4.21 -1.14
C SER A 142 -9.15 3.81 0.33
N GLY A 143 -9.32 4.78 1.23
CA GLY A 143 -9.27 4.55 2.68
C GLY A 143 -10.35 3.58 3.17
N LEU A 144 -11.55 3.63 2.59
CA LEU A 144 -12.62 2.65 2.86
C LEU A 144 -12.21 1.24 2.44
N GLY A 145 -11.58 1.07 1.28
CA GLY A 145 -11.02 -0.21 0.86
C GLY A 145 -10.01 -0.75 1.87
N VAL A 146 -9.17 0.15 2.41
CA VAL A 146 -8.21 -0.22 3.46
C VAL A 146 -8.89 -0.64 4.75
N ALA A 147 -9.85 0.17 5.20
CA ALA A 147 -10.48 0.01 6.50
C ALA A 147 -11.41 -1.22 6.55
N LEU A 148 -12.11 -1.49 5.45
CA LEU A 148 -13.10 -2.57 5.33
C LEU A 148 -12.50 -3.89 4.87
N GLY A 149 -11.24 -3.94 4.43
CA GLY A 149 -10.56 -5.14 3.94
C GLY A 149 -10.73 -6.34 4.86
N PRO A 150 -10.28 -6.28 6.13
CA PRO A 150 -10.41 -7.41 7.05
C PRO A 150 -11.85 -7.82 7.33
N LEU A 151 -12.79 -6.87 7.41
CA LEU A 151 -14.21 -7.15 7.66
C LEU A 151 -14.86 -7.87 6.46
N ILE A 152 -14.74 -7.29 5.26
CA ILE A 152 -15.34 -7.86 4.05
C ILE A 152 -14.69 -9.21 3.77
N GLY A 153 -13.37 -9.29 3.92
CA GLY A 153 -12.64 -10.53 3.72
C GLY A 153 -13.07 -11.62 4.69
N GLY A 154 -13.16 -11.28 5.98
CA GLY A 154 -13.68 -12.19 6.99
C GLY A 154 -15.09 -12.67 6.70
N ALA A 155 -16.00 -11.75 6.33
CA ALA A 155 -17.39 -12.08 6.02
C ALA A 155 -17.52 -13.01 4.79
N VAL A 156 -16.74 -12.75 3.74
CA VAL A 156 -16.78 -13.54 2.50
C VAL A 156 -16.19 -14.93 2.72
N VAL A 157 -15.06 -15.02 3.43
CA VAL A 157 -14.39 -16.29 3.74
C VAL A 157 -15.26 -17.16 4.64
N GLU A 158 -15.86 -16.58 5.68
CA GLU A 158 -16.71 -17.32 6.62
C GLU A 158 -18.04 -17.74 6.00
N GLY A 159 -18.70 -16.85 5.26
CA GLY A 159 -20.01 -17.12 4.71
C GLY A 159 -19.97 -18.11 3.55
N TRP A 160 -18.97 -17.99 2.67
CA TRP A 160 -18.92 -18.70 1.40
C TRP A 160 -17.67 -19.58 1.31
N SER A 161 -16.53 -18.98 0.93
CA SER A 161 -15.25 -19.68 0.81
C SER A 161 -14.12 -18.67 0.60
N TRP A 162 -12.86 -19.10 0.74
CA TRP A 162 -11.72 -18.23 0.46
C TRP A 162 -11.63 -17.86 -1.03
N GLN A 163 -12.03 -18.74 -1.95
CA GLN A 163 -12.04 -18.46 -3.39
C GLN A 163 -12.99 -17.30 -3.75
N ALA A 164 -14.05 -17.11 -2.96
CA ALA A 164 -15.06 -16.08 -3.21
C ALA A 164 -14.48 -14.65 -3.12
N ILE A 165 -13.38 -14.44 -2.39
CA ILE A 165 -12.72 -13.13 -2.33
C ILE A 165 -12.20 -12.70 -3.70
N PHE A 166 -11.71 -13.65 -4.48
CA PHE A 166 -11.20 -13.42 -5.83
C PHE A 166 -12.34 -13.37 -6.84
N TRP A 167 -13.39 -14.17 -6.65
CA TRP A 167 -14.59 -14.08 -7.50
C TRP A 167 -15.29 -12.73 -7.38
N LEU A 168 -15.23 -12.06 -6.22
CA LEU A 168 -15.81 -10.73 -6.00
C LEU A 168 -15.26 -9.66 -6.96
N ASN A 169 -13.98 -9.78 -7.33
CA ASN A 169 -13.34 -8.83 -8.24
C ASN A 169 -13.86 -8.93 -9.69
N VAL A 170 -14.33 -10.12 -10.10
CA VAL A 170 -14.75 -10.38 -11.49
C VAL A 170 -15.94 -9.53 -11.94
N PRO A 171 -17.10 -9.52 -11.25
CA PRO A 171 -18.23 -8.68 -11.64
C PRO A 171 -17.86 -7.19 -11.55
N VAL A 172 -17.04 -6.79 -10.58
CA VAL A 172 -16.59 -5.39 -10.44
C VAL A 172 -15.75 -4.99 -11.65
N GLY A 173 -14.83 -5.83 -12.09
CA GLY A 173 -14.02 -5.63 -13.31
C GLY A 173 -14.86 -5.53 -14.58
N ILE A 174 -15.83 -6.42 -14.76
CA ILE A 174 -16.76 -6.43 -15.90
C ILE A 174 -17.55 -5.12 -15.99
N ILE A 175 -17.94 -4.54 -14.85
CA ILE A 175 -18.65 -3.25 -14.77
C ILE A 175 -17.67 -2.07 -14.94
N ALA A 176 -16.48 -2.17 -14.36
CA ALA A 176 -15.47 -1.13 -14.37
C ALA A 176 -14.93 -0.81 -15.77
N ILE A 177 -14.70 -1.82 -16.61
CA ILE A 177 -14.18 -1.64 -17.97
C ILE A 177 -15.08 -0.72 -18.82
N PRO A 178 -16.38 -0.99 -19.01
CA PRO A 178 -17.24 -0.11 -19.78
C PRO A 178 -17.39 1.27 -19.13
N LEU A 179 -17.45 1.37 -17.79
CA LEU A 179 -17.45 2.66 -17.10
C LEU A 179 -16.20 3.48 -17.43
N ALA A 180 -15.01 2.88 -17.37
CA ALA A 180 -13.75 3.54 -17.72
C ALA A 180 -13.72 3.98 -19.19
N LEU A 181 -14.20 3.14 -20.12
CA LEU A 181 -14.26 3.47 -21.54
C LEU A 181 -15.22 4.62 -21.85
N LEU A 182 -16.35 4.69 -21.16
CA LEU A 182 -17.40 5.70 -21.35
C LEU A 182 -17.06 7.04 -20.67
N ALA A 183 -16.50 6.98 -19.46
CA ALA A 183 -16.37 8.12 -18.56
C ALA A 183 -14.98 8.76 -18.55
N LEU A 184 -13.94 8.03 -18.93
CA LEU A 184 -12.57 8.54 -18.88
C LEU A 184 -12.07 8.88 -20.30
N PRO A 185 -11.40 10.02 -20.49
CA PRO A 185 -10.75 10.35 -21.74
C PRO A 185 -9.47 9.53 -21.89
N ASN A 186 -9.13 9.15 -23.13
CA ASN A 186 -7.79 8.64 -23.39
C ASN A 186 -6.84 9.81 -23.62
N THR A 187 -6.08 10.18 -22.59
CA THR A 187 -5.05 11.20 -22.68
C THR A 187 -3.67 10.56 -22.81
N LEU A 188 -2.82 11.22 -23.58
CA LEU A 188 -1.40 10.92 -23.69
C LEU A 188 -0.63 11.88 -22.78
N GLY A 189 0.40 11.37 -22.11
CA GLY A 189 1.35 12.16 -21.35
C GLY A 189 2.57 12.54 -22.19
N ALA A 190 3.58 13.11 -21.53
CA ALA A 190 4.88 13.31 -22.15
C ALA A 190 5.46 11.94 -22.57
N ARG A 191 5.96 11.83 -23.80
CA ARG A 191 6.62 10.61 -24.30
C ARG A 191 8.01 10.45 -23.69
N VAL A 192 8.06 10.16 -22.40
CA VAL A 192 9.31 9.86 -21.70
C VAL A 192 9.65 8.38 -21.95
N ARG A 193 10.91 8.08 -22.27
CA ARG A 193 11.37 6.69 -22.39
C ARG A 193 11.24 6.01 -21.02
N ALA A 194 10.50 4.90 -20.97
CA ALA A 194 10.44 4.08 -19.78
C ALA A 194 11.80 3.38 -19.56
N ASP A 195 12.38 3.51 -18.38
CA ASP A 195 13.61 2.81 -18.00
C ASP A 195 13.30 1.36 -17.62
N VAL A 196 12.97 0.54 -18.61
CA VAL A 196 12.60 -0.88 -18.42
C VAL A 196 13.71 -1.64 -17.70
N LEU A 197 14.97 -1.36 -18.02
CA LEU A 197 16.10 -1.96 -17.33
C LEU A 197 16.11 -1.59 -15.84
N GLY A 198 15.87 -0.31 -15.50
CA GLY A 198 15.71 0.12 -14.12
C GLY A 198 14.60 -0.63 -13.38
N VAL A 199 13.46 -0.85 -14.02
CA VAL A 199 12.35 -1.64 -13.47
C VAL A 199 12.77 -3.08 -13.19
N VAL A 200 13.45 -3.72 -14.14
CA VAL A 200 13.93 -5.10 -13.99
C VAL A 200 14.95 -5.20 -12.86
N LEU A 201 15.91 -4.27 -12.78
CA LEU A 201 16.91 -4.24 -11.72
C LEU A 201 16.28 -4.03 -10.34
N ALA A 202 15.36 -3.07 -10.20
CA ALA A 202 14.65 -2.84 -8.95
C ALA A 202 13.76 -4.02 -8.57
N GLY A 203 12.97 -4.53 -9.52
CA GLY A 203 12.04 -5.64 -9.29
C GLY A 203 12.75 -6.93 -8.89
N LEU A 204 13.75 -7.36 -9.66
CA LEU A 204 14.55 -8.54 -9.33
C LEU A 204 15.42 -8.32 -8.07
N GLY A 205 15.86 -7.09 -7.83
CA GLY A 205 16.60 -6.72 -6.63
C GLY A 205 15.79 -6.90 -5.35
N VAL A 206 14.60 -6.29 -5.29
CA VAL A 206 13.68 -6.46 -4.14
C VAL A 206 13.20 -7.90 -4.03
N LEU A 207 12.86 -8.55 -5.14
CA LEU A 207 12.48 -9.97 -5.16
C LEU A 207 13.57 -10.85 -4.56
N GLY A 208 14.83 -10.67 -4.97
CA GLY A 208 15.96 -11.44 -4.45
C GLY A 208 16.17 -11.25 -2.95
N VAL A 209 16.07 -10.00 -2.47
CA VAL A 209 16.17 -9.72 -1.03
C VAL A 209 15.04 -10.37 -0.24
N VAL A 210 13.79 -10.21 -0.69
CA VAL A 210 12.63 -10.83 -0.03
C VAL A 210 12.72 -12.35 -0.09
N PHE A 211 13.08 -12.92 -1.23
CA PHE A 211 13.29 -14.36 -1.41
C PHE A 211 14.33 -14.91 -0.44
N GLY A 212 15.48 -14.26 -0.32
CA GLY A 212 16.53 -14.67 0.62
C GLY A 212 16.07 -14.62 2.08
N ILE A 213 15.26 -13.62 2.46
CA ILE A 213 14.70 -13.53 3.82
C ILE A 213 13.70 -14.66 4.06
N VAL A 214 12.78 -14.90 3.13
CA VAL A 214 11.72 -15.92 3.26
C VAL A 214 12.32 -17.32 3.33
N ARG A 215 13.29 -17.66 2.46
CA ARG A 215 13.98 -18.95 2.43
C ARG A 215 15.02 -19.12 3.54
N GLY A 216 15.34 -18.06 4.28
CA GLY A 216 16.44 -18.01 5.24
C GLY A 216 16.40 -19.11 6.29
N ASN A 217 15.23 -19.34 6.89
CA ASN A 217 15.08 -20.34 7.96
C ASN A 217 14.98 -21.78 7.43
N ASP A 218 14.37 -21.99 6.27
CA ASP A 218 14.14 -23.33 5.71
C ASP A 218 15.38 -23.86 4.97
N ALA A 219 15.99 -23.04 4.12
CA ALA A 219 17.20 -23.41 3.36
C ALA A 219 18.49 -23.20 4.16
N GLY A 220 18.42 -22.40 5.23
CA GLY A 220 19.56 -22.00 6.05
C GLY A 220 20.22 -20.72 5.53
N TRP A 221 20.51 -19.79 6.45
CA TRP A 221 21.04 -18.45 6.17
C TRP A 221 22.39 -18.42 5.43
N ALA A 222 23.18 -19.50 5.55
CA ALA A 222 24.47 -19.64 4.88
C ALA A 222 24.39 -20.43 3.55
N SER A 223 23.21 -20.89 3.15
CA SER A 223 23.03 -21.63 1.90
C SER A 223 23.31 -20.75 0.69
N PHE A 224 23.76 -21.38 -0.40
CA PHE A 224 23.99 -20.68 -1.67
C PHE A 224 22.72 -19.99 -2.17
N GLU A 225 21.56 -20.65 -2.03
CA GLU A 225 20.26 -20.11 -2.45
C GLU A 225 19.92 -18.79 -1.74
N VAL A 226 20.06 -18.75 -0.40
CA VAL A 226 19.77 -17.55 0.41
C VAL A 226 20.78 -16.45 0.13
N LEU A 227 22.08 -16.79 0.09
CA LEU A 227 23.13 -15.80 -0.19
C LEU A 227 23.03 -15.26 -1.62
N ALA A 228 22.68 -16.09 -2.61
CA ALA A 228 22.44 -15.64 -3.98
C ALA A 228 21.25 -14.68 -4.05
N GLY A 229 20.18 -14.95 -3.31
CA GLY A 229 19.03 -14.04 -3.18
C GLY A 229 19.41 -12.70 -2.54
N LEU A 230 20.01 -12.74 -1.34
CA LEU A 230 20.35 -11.53 -0.58
C LEU A 230 21.44 -10.69 -1.25
N VAL A 231 22.58 -11.31 -1.58
CA VAL A 231 23.72 -10.61 -2.19
C VAL A 231 23.40 -10.24 -3.62
N GLY A 232 22.84 -11.16 -4.41
CA GLY A 232 22.44 -10.88 -5.79
C GLY A 232 21.36 -9.80 -5.87
N GLY A 233 20.35 -9.87 -5.01
CA GLY A 233 19.31 -8.83 -4.88
C GLY A 233 19.90 -7.48 -4.49
N GLY A 234 20.78 -7.45 -3.50
CA GLY A 234 21.51 -6.24 -3.10
C GLY A 234 22.35 -5.64 -4.23
N LEU A 235 23.09 -6.46 -4.97
CA LEU A 235 23.87 -6.02 -6.13
C LEU A 235 22.98 -5.45 -7.24
N LEU A 236 21.81 -6.06 -7.50
CA LEU A 236 20.84 -5.56 -8.47
C LEU A 236 20.24 -4.20 -8.03
N LEU A 237 19.98 -4.02 -6.73
CA LEU A 237 19.55 -2.73 -6.19
C LEU A 237 20.65 -1.66 -6.30
N VAL A 238 21.91 -2.02 -6.04
CA VAL A 238 23.05 -1.11 -6.26
C VAL A 238 23.16 -0.75 -7.75
N ALA A 239 23.04 -1.73 -8.64
CA ALA A 239 23.02 -1.51 -10.09
C ALA A 239 21.85 -0.61 -10.51
N PHE A 240 20.67 -0.77 -9.89
CA PHE A 240 19.54 0.13 -10.09
C PHE A 240 19.87 1.57 -9.70
N VAL A 241 20.47 1.79 -8.52
CA VAL A 241 20.87 3.14 -8.08
C VAL A 241 21.89 3.75 -9.04
N VAL A 242 22.91 2.99 -9.47
CA VAL A 242 23.90 3.45 -10.46
C VAL A 242 23.22 3.79 -11.81
N ARG A 243 22.25 2.98 -12.23
CA ARG A 243 21.46 3.22 -13.44
C ARG A 243 20.63 4.51 -13.33
N GLN A 244 19.98 4.75 -12.18
CA GLN A 244 19.22 5.98 -11.94
C GLN A 244 20.10 7.23 -11.87
N ALA A 245 21.38 7.09 -11.52
CA ALA A 245 22.34 8.18 -11.52
C ALA A 245 22.83 8.57 -12.93
N THR A 246 22.80 7.63 -13.88
CA THR A 246 23.42 7.78 -15.21
C THR A 246 22.41 7.88 -16.37
N THR A 247 21.14 7.54 -16.15
CA THR A 247 20.10 7.57 -17.18
C THR A 247 19.56 8.98 -17.44
N ASP A 248 19.23 9.29 -18.69
CA ASP A 248 18.62 10.57 -19.09
C ASP A 248 17.18 10.75 -18.57
N ALA A 249 16.49 9.63 -18.28
CA ALA A 249 15.09 9.61 -17.85
C ALA A 249 14.92 8.70 -16.63
N PRO A 250 15.37 9.12 -15.43
CA PRO A 250 15.28 8.29 -14.23
C PRO A 250 13.83 8.17 -13.76
N LEU A 251 13.49 6.94 -13.36
CA LEU A 251 12.25 6.59 -12.66
C LEU A 251 12.27 7.17 -11.25
N LEU A 252 13.42 7.06 -10.59
CA LEU A 252 13.68 7.57 -9.26
C LEU A 252 14.80 8.61 -9.34
N PRO A 253 14.47 9.91 -9.56
CA PRO A 253 15.47 10.96 -9.60
C PRO A 253 16.22 11.06 -8.26
N LEU A 254 17.49 10.63 -8.23
CA LEU A 254 18.28 10.59 -6.99
C LEU A 254 18.47 11.97 -6.35
N ARG A 255 18.31 13.04 -7.13
CA ARG A 255 18.29 14.43 -6.60
C ARG A 255 17.20 14.66 -5.56
N PHE A 256 16.10 13.90 -5.58
CA PHE A 256 15.05 14.03 -4.57
C PHE A 256 15.56 13.67 -3.17
N PHE A 257 16.47 12.69 -3.06
CA PHE A 257 17.04 12.28 -1.77
C PHE A 257 18.04 13.28 -1.18
N ARG A 258 18.41 14.33 -1.94
CA ARG A 258 19.13 15.48 -1.37
C ARG A 258 18.22 16.35 -0.51
N ASP A 259 16.89 16.32 -0.75
CA ASP A 259 15.94 16.99 0.12
C ASP A 259 15.67 16.16 1.38
N ARG A 260 16.00 16.72 2.53
CA ARG A 260 15.83 16.06 3.83
C ARG A 260 14.36 15.67 4.12
N SER A 261 13.38 16.45 3.67
CA SER A 261 11.95 16.14 3.84
C SER A 261 11.58 14.90 3.05
N PHE A 262 11.99 14.84 1.78
CA PHE A 262 11.73 13.70 0.91
C PHE A 262 12.37 12.42 1.46
N THR A 263 13.66 12.46 1.82
CA THR A 263 14.37 11.28 2.34
C THR A 263 13.74 10.75 3.63
N LEU A 264 13.50 11.63 4.60
CA LEU A 264 12.93 11.21 5.89
C LEU A 264 11.47 10.73 5.74
N ALA A 265 10.66 11.40 4.91
CA ALA A 265 9.28 10.99 4.68
C ALA A 265 9.20 9.59 4.04
N ASN A 266 10.09 9.28 3.10
CA ASN A 266 10.16 7.95 2.50
C ASN A 266 10.65 6.86 3.47
N ILE A 267 11.63 7.17 4.34
CA ILE A 267 12.06 6.25 5.41
C ILE A 267 10.89 5.96 6.36
N VAL A 268 10.17 7.00 6.78
CA VAL A 268 8.98 6.84 7.62
C VAL A 268 7.91 6.02 6.90
N ALA A 269 7.63 6.26 5.62
CA ALA A 269 6.60 5.55 4.88
C ALA A 269 6.90 4.05 4.78
N MET A 270 8.17 3.72 4.49
CA MET A 270 8.63 2.34 4.37
C MET A 270 8.57 1.60 5.72
N THR A 271 9.11 2.20 6.79
CA THR A 271 9.11 1.60 8.14
C THR A 271 7.71 1.55 8.78
N PHE A 272 6.87 2.55 8.51
CA PHE A 272 5.45 2.54 8.87
C PHE A 272 4.77 1.30 8.25
N SER A 273 4.93 1.10 6.93
CA SER A 273 4.33 -0.06 6.27
C SER A 273 4.91 -1.38 6.73
N PHE A 274 6.22 -1.42 6.97
CA PHE A 274 6.90 -2.59 7.53
C PHE A 274 6.27 -3.04 8.84
N GLY A 275 6.15 -2.12 9.82
CA GLY A 275 5.62 -2.47 11.13
C GLY A 275 4.12 -2.71 11.12
N ALA A 276 3.34 -1.86 10.43
CA ALA A 276 1.90 -1.96 10.44
C ALA A 276 1.42 -3.24 9.73
N PHE A 277 1.80 -3.44 8.46
CA PHE A 277 1.26 -4.56 7.68
C PHE A 277 1.90 -5.90 8.07
N GLY A 278 3.18 -5.92 8.45
CA GLY A 278 3.79 -7.12 9.01
C GLY A 278 3.14 -7.57 10.32
N ALA A 279 2.79 -6.63 11.21
CA ALA A 279 2.09 -6.97 12.46
C ALA A 279 0.63 -7.38 12.21
N VAL A 280 -0.09 -6.74 11.29
CA VAL A 280 -1.45 -7.17 10.90
C VAL A 280 -1.43 -8.60 10.37
N PHE A 281 -0.45 -8.96 9.54
CA PHE A 281 -0.28 -10.31 9.03
C PHE A 281 -0.18 -11.33 10.18
N ILE A 282 0.72 -11.11 11.14
CA ILE A 282 0.89 -11.99 12.32
C ILE A 282 -0.36 -12.00 13.21
N LEU A 283 -1.01 -10.86 13.40
CA LEU A 283 -2.16 -10.71 14.30
C LEU A 283 -3.40 -11.44 13.78
N ILE A 284 -3.70 -11.35 12.47
CA ILE A 284 -4.87 -12.01 11.90
C ILE A 284 -4.76 -13.53 12.05
N GLN A 285 -3.56 -14.08 11.80
CA GLN A 285 -3.30 -15.50 12.01
C GLN A 285 -3.44 -15.87 13.50
N PHE A 286 -2.92 -15.04 14.42
CA PHE A 286 -3.09 -15.27 15.86
C PHE A 286 -4.56 -15.37 16.27
N LEU A 287 -5.40 -14.42 15.83
CA LEU A 287 -6.82 -14.40 16.17
C LEU A 287 -7.55 -15.65 15.66
N GLN A 288 -7.21 -16.14 14.48
CA GLN A 288 -7.89 -17.31 13.89
C GLN A 288 -7.30 -18.64 14.39
N VAL A 289 -5.97 -18.78 14.40
CA VAL A 289 -5.27 -20.04 14.71
C VAL A 289 -5.19 -20.30 16.22
N VAL A 290 -4.90 -19.29 17.04
CA VAL A 290 -4.74 -19.46 18.49
C VAL A 290 -6.05 -19.25 19.22
N GLN A 291 -6.71 -18.13 18.95
CA GLN A 291 -7.95 -17.75 19.62
C GLN A 291 -9.20 -18.43 19.03
N GLY A 292 -9.04 -19.21 17.96
CA GLY A 292 -10.12 -19.95 17.31
C GLY A 292 -11.23 -19.06 16.76
N ARG A 293 -10.96 -17.77 16.52
CA ARG A 293 -11.95 -16.82 16.01
C ARG A 293 -12.26 -17.14 14.57
N SER A 294 -13.52 -16.94 14.19
CA SER A 294 -13.87 -17.00 12.78
C SER A 294 -13.17 -15.87 12.00
N PRO A 295 -13.02 -15.98 10.67
CA PRO A 295 -12.45 -14.92 9.85
C PRO A 295 -13.18 -13.58 10.02
N LEU A 296 -14.52 -13.58 10.13
CA LEU A 296 -15.29 -12.36 10.38
C LEU A 296 -15.01 -11.80 11.78
N GLU A 297 -14.98 -12.63 12.82
CA GLU A 297 -14.67 -12.19 14.18
C GLU A 297 -13.29 -11.54 14.25
N ALA A 298 -12.26 -12.14 13.63
CA ALA A 298 -10.93 -11.56 13.55
C ALA A 298 -10.94 -10.20 12.80
N GLY A 299 -11.70 -10.10 11.72
CA GLY A 299 -11.92 -8.84 11.00
C GLY A 299 -12.62 -7.77 11.86
N VAL A 300 -13.63 -8.15 12.62
CA VAL A 300 -14.36 -7.25 13.54
C VAL A 300 -13.45 -6.81 14.69
N TRP A 301 -12.65 -7.70 15.26
CA TRP A 301 -11.72 -7.37 16.36
C TRP A 301 -10.64 -6.38 15.93
N THR A 302 -10.21 -6.42 14.67
CA THR A 302 -9.19 -5.48 14.15
C THR A 302 -9.77 -4.13 13.72
N MET A 303 -11.08 -3.94 13.72
CA MET A 303 -11.74 -2.68 13.35
C MET A 303 -11.26 -1.43 14.08
N PRO A 304 -11.02 -1.44 15.41
CA PRO A 304 -10.54 -0.24 16.09
C PRO A 304 -9.20 0.26 15.54
N TRP A 305 -8.39 -0.66 14.99
CA TRP A 305 -7.18 -0.30 14.26
C TRP A 305 -7.51 0.16 12.84
N THR A 306 -8.23 -0.62 12.03
CA THR A 306 -8.37 -0.36 10.59
C THR A 306 -9.32 0.79 10.25
N LEU A 307 -10.34 1.05 11.08
CA LEU A 307 -11.31 2.14 10.88
C LEU A 307 -10.86 3.48 11.48
N ALA A 308 -10.00 3.46 12.51
CA ALA A 308 -9.52 4.70 13.15
C ALA A 308 -8.91 5.71 12.16
N PRO A 309 -8.13 5.33 11.14
CA PRO A 309 -7.61 6.25 10.13
C PRO A 309 -8.69 7.05 9.41
N MET A 310 -9.90 6.51 9.23
CA MET A 310 -11.01 7.23 8.58
C MET A 310 -11.44 8.46 9.37
N VAL A 311 -11.30 8.44 10.69
CA VAL A 311 -11.64 9.55 11.58
C VAL A 311 -10.40 10.39 11.86
N VAL A 312 -9.28 9.74 12.16
CA VAL A 312 -8.06 10.40 12.62
C VAL A 312 -7.32 11.12 11.49
N ALA A 313 -7.30 10.59 10.26
CA ALA A 313 -6.58 11.24 9.16
C ALA A 313 -7.18 12.60 8.75
N PRO A 314 -8.52 12.76 8.61
CA PRO A 314 -9.13 14.08 8.40
C PRO A 314 -8.82 15.06 9.53
N LEU A 315 -8.92 14.61 10.79
CA LEU A 315 -8.60 15.44 11.96
C LEU A 315 -7.13 15.86 11.96
N ALA A 316 -6.22 14.94 11.66
CA ALA A 316 -4.79 15.24 11.50
C ALA A 316 -4.56 16.27 10.39
N GLY A 317 -5.27 16.15 9.26
CA GLY A 317 -5.23 17.14 8.18
C GLY A 317 -5.68 18.53 8.61
N MET A 318 -6.73 18.64 9.43
CA MET A 318 -7.22 19.91 9.98
C MET A 318 -6.25 20.53 11.01
N VAL A 319 -5.53 19.70 11.76
CA VAL A 319 -4.61 20.14 12.82
C VAL A 319 -3.20 20.39 12.28
N ALA A 320 -2.84 19.79 11.14
CA ALA A 320 -1.51 19.91 10.51
C ALA A 320 -1.04 21.36 10.29
N PRO A 321 -1.88 22.32 9.84
CA PRO A 321 -1.47 23.72 9.69
C PRO A 321 -1.06 24.38 11.01
N ARG A 322 -1.62 23.92 12.16
CA ARG A 322 -1.39 24.53 13.47
C ARG A 322 -0.15 23.99 14.16
N ILE A 323 0.02 22.67 14.19
CA ILE A 323 1.12 22.01 14.93
C ILE A 323 2.26 21.53 14.03
N GLY A 324 2.08 21.58 12.71
CA GLY A 324 3.05 21.14 11.72
C GLY A 324 3.02 19.64 11.44
N THR A 325 3.37 19.27 10.21
CA THR A 325 3.38 17.89 9.70
C THR A 325 4.33 16.99 10.50
N ARG A 326 5.47 17.52 10.96
CA ARG A 326 6.47 16.80 11.77
C ARG A 326 5.88 16.21 13.05
N VAL A 327 5.11 17.00 13.80
CA VAL A 327 4.57 16.59 15.11
C VAL A 327 3.57 15.46 14.93
N LEU A 328 2.71 15.56 13.90
CA LEU A 328 1.74 14.52 13.57
C LEU A 328 2.42 13.22 13.16
N ILE A 329 3.45 13.28 12.31
CA ILE A 329 4.15 12.08 11.86
C ILE A 329 4.91 11.43 13.02
N ALA A 330 5.70 12.20 13.79
CA ALA A 330 6.47 11.66 14.90
C ALA A 330 5.57 11.10 16.01
N GLY A 331 4.51 11.84 16.37
CA GLY A 331 3.52 11.37 17.34
C GLY A 331 2.75 10.15 16.84
N GLY A 332 2.36 10.14 15.56
CA GLY A 332 1.67 9.01 14.95
C GLY A 332 2.51 7.73 14.90
N MET A 333 3.79 7.85 14.55
CA MET A 333 4.73 6.72 14.62
C MET A 333 4.95 6.24 16.06
N ALA A 334 5.01 7.15 17.03
CA ALA A 334 5.10 6.78 18.45
C ALA A 334 3.84 6.04 18.93
N PHE A 335 2.65 6.51 18.56
CA PHE A 335 1.39 5.83 18.85
C PHE A 335 1.32 4.44 18.20
N LEU A 336 1.72 4.32 16.93
CA LEU A 336 1.77 3.03 16.25
C LEU A 336 2.74 2.07 16.96
N SER A 337 3.95 2.53 17.24
CA SER A 337 4.95 1.72 17.95
C SER A 337 4.45 1.27 19.33
N ALA A 338 3.89 2.18 20.12
CA ALA A 338 3.30 1.86 21.42
C ALA A 338 2.15 0.85 21.30
N GLY A 339 1.30 0.99 20.28
CA GLY A 339 0.24 0.03 20.00
C GLY A 339 0.77 -1.35 19.67
N LEU A 340 1.82 -1.45 18.86
CA LEU A 340 2.45 -2.73 18.52
C LEU A 340 3.17 -3.36 19.72
N PHE A 341 3.88 -2.57 20.53
CA PHE A 341 4.47 -3.04 21.80
C PHE A 341 3.41 -3.57 22.76
N TRP A 342 2.27 -2.87 22.86
CA TRP A 342 1.14 -3.30 23.67
C TRP A 342 0.57 -4.63 23.17
N ILE A 343 0.28 -4.72 21.86
CA ILE A 343 -0.23 -5.96 21.25
C ILE A 343 0.72 -7.13 21.52
N ALA A 344 2.03 -6.93 21.32
CA ALA A 344 3.02 -7.96 21.59
C ALA A 344 3.02 -8.39 23.07
N GLY A 345 3.02 -7.44 24.01
CA GLY A 345 3.04 -7.74 25.44
C GLY A 345 1.74 -8.35 25.97
N ALA A 346 0.59 -8.01 25.38
CA ALA A 346 -0.71 -8.54 25.76
C ALA A 346 -1.03 -9.89 25.09
N MET A 347 -0.30 -10.27 24.04
CA MET A 347 -0.59 -11.48 23.27
C MET A 347 -0.43 -12.73 24.13
N SER A 348 -1.53 -13.44 24.33
CA SER A 348 -1.58 -14.73 25.03
C SER A 348 -2.74 -15.56 24.47
N ALA A 349 -2.70 -16.88 24.69
CA ALA A 349 -3.75 -17.77 24.20
C ALA A 349 -5.16 -17.37 24.67
N ASP A 350 -5.26 -16.79 25.87
CA ASP A 350 -6.52 -16.41 26.52
C ASP A 350 -6.78 -14.89 26.50
N VAL A 351 -6.01 -14.10 25.74
CA VAL A 351 -6.16 -12.63 25.72
C VAL A 351 -7.58 -12.23 25.34
N THR A 352 -8.17 -11.30 26.07
CA THR A 352 -9.49 -10.76 25.76
C THR A 352 -9.39 -9.64 24.74
N PHE A 353 -10.50 -9.36 24.04
CA PHE A 353 -10.61 -8.17 23.18
C PHE A 353 -10.24 -6.88 23.93
N THR A 354 -10.67 -6.76 25.19
CA THR A 354 -10.36 -5.60 26.05
C THR A 354 -8.87 -5.49 26.36
N GLY A 355 -8.13 -6.60 26.39
CA GLY A 355 -6.67 -6.61 26.54
C GLY A 355 -5.95 -6.08 25.30
N LEU A 356 -6.46 -6.35 24.10
CA LEU A 356 -5.87 -5.89 22.83
C LEU A 356 -6.36 -4.50 22.40
N LEU A 357 -7.54 -4.08 22.85
CA LEU A 357 -8.19 -2.83 22.45
C LEU A 357 -7.30 -1.58 22.60
N PRO A 358 -6.54 -1.38 23.70
CA PRO A 358 -5.63 -0.23 23.80
C PRO A 358 -4.59 -0.24 22.68
N GLY A 359 -4.02 -1.41 22.38
CA GLY A 359 -3.08 -1.59 21.28
C GLY A 359 -3.67 -1.22 19.92
N PHE A 360 -4.90 -1.68 19.64
CA PHE A 360 -5.60 -1.35 18.39
C PHE A 360 -5.92 0.14 18.25
N LEU A 361 -6.38 0.78 19.33
CA LEU A 361 -6.66 2.22 19.31
C LEU A 361 -5.38 3.04 19.08
N LEU A 362 -4.29 2.71 19.79
CA LEU A 362 -3.00 3.38 19.60
C LEU A 362 -2.47 3.18 18.18
N ALA A 363 -2.52 1.95 17.66
CA ALA A 363 -2.09 1.63 16.30
C ALA A 363 -2.93 2.37 15.23
N GLY A 364 -4.26 2.39 15.41
CA GLY A 364 -5.19 3.07 14.51
C GLY A 364 -5.05 4.60 14.52
N ILE A 365 -4.90 5.20 15.70
CA ILE A 365 -4.61 6.63 15.85
C ILE A 365 -3.27 6.97 15.20
N GLY A 366 -2.24 6.15 15.46
CA GLY A 366 -0.93 6.30 14.86
C GLY A 366 -0.96 6.28 13.34
N MET A 367 -1.65 5.28 12.78
CA MET A 367 -1.85 5.13 11.34
C MET A 367 -2.56 6.33 10.72
N GLY A 368 -3.66 6.80 11.31
CA GLY A 368 -4.37 7.98 10.82
C GLY A 368 -3.55 9.27 10.86
N ALA A 369 -2.75 9.45 11.91
CA ALA A 369 -1.89 10.63 12.09
C ALA A 369 -0.70 10.66 11.10
N VAL A 370 -0.27 9.52 10.56
CA VAL A 370 0.83 9.42 9.60
C VAL A 370 0.34 9.50 8.15
N PHE A 371 -0.73 8.77 7.79
CA PHE A 371 -1.14 8.52 6.39
C PHE A 371 -1.36 9.79 5.55
N GLY A 372 -2.05 10.79 6.11
CA GLY A 372 -2.27 12.07 5.42
C GLY A 372 -1.00 12.93 5.38
N PRO A 373 -0.44 13.30 6.55
CA PRO A 373 0.73 14.17 6.66
C PRO A 373 1.96 13.71 5.88
N ILE A 374 2.19 12.41 5.76
CA ILE A 374 3.37 11.89 5.06
C ILE A 374 3.40 12.25 3.57
N SER A 375 2.22 12.26 2.92
CA SER A 375 2.10 12.67 1.51
C SER A 375 2.45 14.14 1.33
N THR A 376 2.04 14.99 2.28
CA THR A 376 2.43 16.40 2.31
C THR A 376 3.94 16.57 2.52
N ALA A 377 4.55 15.78 3.41
CA ALA A 377 5.98 15.85 3.67
C ALA A 377 6.84 15.46 2.46
N VAL A 378 6.39 14.48 1.66
CA VAL A 378 7.04 14.07 0.41
C VAL A 378 7.03 15.18 -0.63
N LEU A 379 5.95 15.97 -0.69
CA LEU A 379 5.74 16.97 -1.74
C LEU A 379 6.16 18.41 -1.35
N ALA A 380 6.39 18.67 -0.05
CA ALA A 380 6.52 20.03 0.50
C ALA A 380 7.53 20.95 -0.20
N ARG A 381 8.62 20.40 -0.76
CA ARG A 381 9.67 21.16 -1.46
C ARG A 381 9.96 20.64 -2.86
N MET A 382 9.02 19.87 -3.43
CA MET A 382 9.14 19.36 -4.78
C MET A 382 8.51 20.34 -5.77
N PRO A 383 9.18 20.66 -6.90
CA PRO A 383 8.56 21.36 -8.02
C PRO A 383 7.30 20.61 -8.51
N GLN A 384 6.29 21.34 -9.00
CA GLN A 384 5.03 20.72 -9.45
C GLN A 384 5.22 19.64 -10.53
N GLU A 385 6.20 19.83 -11.41
CA GLU A 385 6.58 18.86 -12.44
C GLU A 385 7.10 17.52 -11.89
N ASP A 386 7.61 17.53 -10.66
CA ASP A 386 8.19 16.36 -9.99
C ASP A 386 7.19 15.63 -9.08
N HIS A 387 6.02 16.22 -8.79
CA HIS A 387 5.06 15.67 -7.82
C HIS A 387 4.62 14.25 -8.15
N ALA A 388 4.40 13.94 -9.43
CA ALA A 388 4.02 12.60 -9.86
C ALA A 388 5.11 11.56 -9.59
N LYS A 389 6.38 11.89 -9.90
CA LYS A 389 7.52 11.00 -9.65
C LYS A 389 7.77 10.83 -8.15
N ALA A 390 7.68 11.92 -7.38
CA ALA A 390 7.86 11.90 -5.93
C ALA A 390 6.81 11.04 -5.23
N SER A 391 5.52 11.22 -5.58
CA SER A 391 4.42 10.42 -5.04
C SER A 391 4.48 8.94 -5.44
N GLY A 392 4.84 8.66 -6.70
CA GLY A 392 5.08 7.31 -7.19
C GLY A 392 6.21 6.61 -6.42
N SER A 393 7.34 7.30 -6.24
CA SER A 393 8.48 6.80 -5.46
C SER A 393 8.10 6.45 -4.02
N ASN A 394 7.32 7.32 -3.36
CA ASN A 394 6.83 7.07 -2.01
C ASN A 394 5.89 5.86 -1.94
N SER A 395 5.04 5.68 -2.95
CA SER A 395 4.15 4.52 -3.01
C SER A 395 4.90 3.21 -3.25
N THR A 396 5.90 3.22 -4.14
CA THR A 396 6.79 2.06 -4.35
C THR A 396 7.56 1.70 -3.07
N LEU A 397 8.17 2.68 -2.39
CA LEU A 397 8.92 2.42 -1.14
C LEU A 397 8.01 1.94 -0.01
N ARG A 398 6.78 2.46 0.06
CA ARG A 398 5.77 1.97 0.99
C ARG A 398 5.43 0.49 0.74
N GLU A 399 5.25 0.10 -0.51
CA GLU A 399 4.94 -1.27 -0.91
C GLU A 399 6.12 -2.23 -0.66
N ILE A 400 7.35 -1.79 -0.93
CA ILE A 400 8.56 -2.51 -0.52
C ILE A 400 8.57 -2.70 1.01
N GLY A 401 8.15 -1.68 1.76
CA GLY A 401 7.96 -1.77 3.21
C GLY A 401 6.98 -2.86 3.62
N VAL A 402 5.84 -3.00 2.91
CA VAL A 402 4.87 -4.08 3.15
C VAL A 402 5.52 -5.46 2.94
N ALA A 403 6.17 -5.67 1.79
CA ALA A 403 6.79 -6.96 1.46
C ALA A 403 7.88 -7.35 2.47
N LEU A 404 8.76 -6.41 2.81
CA LEU A 404 9.82 -6.63 3.80
C LEU A 404 9.26 -6.81 5.21
N GLY A 405 8.19 -6.09 5.56
CA GLY A 405 7.50 -6.23 6.84
C GLY A 405 7.00 -7.65 7.05
N ILE A 406 6.24 -8.16 6.07
CA ILE A 406 5.74 -9.54 6.11
C ILE A 406 6.91 -10.53 6.15
N ALA A 407 7.87 -10.42 5.22
CA ALA A 407 8.98 -11.37 5.13
C ALA A 407 9.85 -11.41 6.40
N VAL A 408 10.23 -10.25 6.95
CA VAL A 408 11.11 -10.19 8.13
C VAL A 408 10.36 -10.61 9.38
N LEU A 409 9.13 -10.15 9.60
CA LEU A 409 8.38 -10.54 10.79
C LEU A 409 8.05 -12.03 10.77
N THR A 410 7.73 -12.59 9.61
CA THR A 410 7.54 -14.03 9.51
C THR A 410 8.85 -14.81 9.63
N ALA A 411 9.98 -14.30 9.14
CA ALA A 411 11.29 -14.91 9.39
C ALA A 411 11.67 -14.89 10.89
N VAL A 412 11.32 -13.83 11.62
CA VAL A 412 11.51 -13.81 13.08
C VAL A 412 10.58 -14.82 13.75
N PHE A 413 9.32 -14.90 13.32
CA PHE A 413 8.35 -15.87 13.82
C PHE A 413 8.83 -17.32 13.59
N THR A 414 9.17 -17.70 12.36
CA THR A 414 9.64 -19.07 12.07
C THR A 414 11.00 -19.35 12.70
N GLY A 415 11.89 -18.37 12.75
CA GLY A 415 13.19 -18.49 13.42
C GLY A 415 13.10 -18.68 14.93
N ALA A 416 12.03 -18.17 15.55
CA ALA A 416 11.69 -18.42 16.96
C ALA A 416 10.97 -19.77 17.19
N GLY A 417 10.84 -20.62 16.15
CA GLY A 417 10.16 -21.91 16.23
C GLY A 417 8.64 -21.82 16.04
N GLY A 418 8.13 -20.70 15.51
CA GLY A 418 6.71 -20.46 15.31
C GLY A 418 6.04 -21.47 14.37
N GLN A 419 4.89 -21.98 14.79
CA GLN A 419 4.05 -22.87 13.99
C GLN A 419 2.63 -22.33 13.92
N LEU A 420 1.92 -22.61 12.81
CA LEU A 420 0.48 -22.31 12.67
C LEU A 420 -0.37 -23.31 13.47
N THR A 421 -0.10 -23.42 14.76
CA THR A 421 -0.84 -24.25 15.71
C THR A 421 -1.17 -23.42 16.94
N PRO A 422 -2.27 -23.74 17.67
CA PRO A 422 -2.67 -22.95 18.83
C PRO A 422 -1.58 -22.79 19.90
N THR A 423 -0.74 -23.82 20.09
CA THR A 423 0.31 -23.85 21.12
C THR A 423 1.67 -23.37 20.63
N GLY A 424 1.95 -23.45 19.32
CA GLY A 424 3.26 -23.10 18.75
C GLY A 424 3.38 -21.67 18.22
N TYR A 425 2.35 -20.83 18.40
CA TYR A 425 2.28 -19.53 17.73
C TYR A 425 2.71 -18.35 18.61
N VAL A 426 2.20 -18.24 19.84
CA VAL A 426 2.29 -17.01 20.65
C VAL A 426 3.73 -16.62 20.96
N ASP A 427 4.53 -17.56 21.47
CA ASP A 427 5.91 -17.31 21.90
C ASP A 427 6.81 -16.81 20.75
N ALA A 428 6.49 -17.21 19.52
CA ALA A 428 7.18 -16.77 18.30
C ALA A 428 6.57 -15.49 17.70
N ALA A 429 5.28 -15.27 17.87
CA ALA A 429 4.58 -14.09 17.36
C ALA A 429 4.93 -12.82 18.15
N GLN A 430 5.14 -12.94 19.47
CA GLN A 430 5.58 -11.84 20.31
C GLN A 430 6.88 -11.18 19.81
N PRO A 431 8.02 -11.89 19.65
CA PRO A 431 9.26 -11.28 19.15
C PRO A 431 9.12 -10.76 17.72
N ALA A 432 8.32 -11.40 16.86
CA ALA A 432 8.04 -10.88 15.52
C ALA A 432 7.37 -9.50 15.60
N VAL A 433 6.27 -9.35 16.35
CA VAL A 433 5.59 -8.07 16.50
C VAL A 433 6.48 -7.03 17.20
N LEU A 434 7.32 -7.44 18.16
CA LEU A 434 8.29 -6.55 18.82
C LEU A 434 9.33 -5.99 17.84
N VAL A 435 9.81 -6.78 16.87
CA VAL A 435 10.72 -6.29 15.83
C VAL A 435 10.02 -5.22 14.98
N GLY A 436 8.77 -5.44 14.57
CA GLY A 436 7.96 -4.42 13.92
C GLY A 436 7.80 -3.15 14.76
N ALA A 437 7.48 -3.30 16.04
CA ALA A 437 7.32 -2.20 16.99
C ALA A 437 8.62 -1.39 17.16
N ALA A 438 9.76 -2.06 17.24
CA ALA A 438 11.08 -1.44 17.37
C ALA A 438 11.50 -0.67 16.12
N VAL A 439 11.26 -1.21 14.92
CA VAL A 439 11.53 -0.52 13.66
C VAL A 439 10.70 0.76 13.55
N VAL A 440 9.42 0.70 13.91
CA VAL A 440 8.54 1.89 13.97
C VAL A 440 9.00 2.87 15.05
N ALA A 441 9.47 2.39 16.21
CA ALA A 441 10.00 3.24 17.29
C ALA A 441 11.22 4.05 16.84
N VAL A 442 12.17 3.38 16.19
CA VAL A 442 13.35 4.05 15.59
C VAL A 442 12.90 5.09 14.58
N SER A 443 11.91 4.75 13.74
CA SER A 443 11.38 5.72 12.78
C SER A 443 10.64 6.89 13.43
N ALA A 444 10.04 6.73 14.62
CA ALA A 444 9.45 7.84 15.37
C ALA A 444 10.53 8.86 15.76
N LEU A 445 11.71 8.39 16.17
CA LEU A 445 12.87 9.24 16.45
C LEU A 445 13.39 9.91 15.17
N VAL A 446 13.48 9.17 14.07
CA VAL A 446 13.87 9.72 12.75
C VAL A 446 12.89 10.80 12.28
N ALA A 447 11.60 10.61 12.51
CA ALA A 447 10.56 11.58 12.15
C ALA A 447 10.67 12.92 12.89
N VAL A 448 11.31 12.97 14.07
CA VAL A 448 11.61 14.22 14.79
C VAL A 448 12.52 15.13 13.96
N PHE A 449 13.30 14.58 13.04
CA PHE A 449 14.18 15.35 12.17
C PHE A 449 13.53 15.86 10.88
N LEU A 450 12.24 15.56 10.66
CA LEU A 450 11.48 16.14 9.55
C LEU A 450 11.44 17.66 9.69
N PRO A 451 11.51 18.41 8.58
CA PRO A 451 11.25 19.84 8.61
C PRO A 451 9.88 20.11 9.25
N ALA A 452 9.79 21.17 10.06
CA ALA A 452 8.57 21.45 10.83
C ALA A 452 7.30 21.57 9.97
N GLY A 453 7.46 21.85 8.67
CA GLY A 453 6.38 21.75 7.69
C GLY A 453 5.13 22.49 8.16
N ARG A 454 5.30 23.75 8.60
CA ARG A 454 4.17 24.66 8.72
C ARG A 454 3.74 24.91 7.28
N GLY A 455 2.67 24.25 6.85
CA GLY A 455 2.25 24.28 5.45
C GLY A 455 2.27 25.71 4.93
N VAL A 456 2.86 25.92 3.75
CA VAL A 456 2.43 27.03 2.90
C VAL A 456 0.93 26.85 2.80
N ALA A 457 0.18 27.81 3.35
CA ALA A 457 -1.26 27.85 3.21
C ALA A 457 -1.58 27.47 1.77
N SER A 458 -2.47 26.49 1.59
CA SER A 458 -3.19 26.33 0.32
C SER A 458 -3.48 27.74 -0.17
N ALA A 459 -2.89 28.12 -1.30
CA ALA A 459 -3.02 29.47 -1.82
C ALA A 459 -4.49 29.86 -1.68
N GLU A 460 -4.72 30.87 -0.84
CA GLU A 460 -5.99 31.55 -0.74
C GLU A 460 -6.46 31.76 -2.18
N PRO A 461 -7.70 31.39 -2.54
CA PRO A 461 -8.18 31.73 -3.87
C PRO A 461 -8.00 33.24 -3.95
N ALA A 462 -7.10 33.70 -4.81
CA ALA A 462 -6.89 35.11 -5.06
C ALA A 462 -8.29 35.65 -5.28
N ALA A 463 -8.79 36.40 -4.29
CA ALA A 463 -9.99 37.17 -4.44
C ALA A 463 -9.70 37.97 -5.70
N ALA A 464 -10.45 37.66 -6.76
CA ALA A 464 -10.44 38.47 -7.94
C ALA A 464 -10.93 39.84 -7.47
N GLU A 465 -9.97 40.68 -7.15
CA GLU A 465 -10.14 42.10 -6.96
C GLU A 465 -10.75 42.58 -8.27
N LEU A 466 -12.07 42.79 -8.23
CA LEU A 466 -12.85 43.38 -9.31
C LEU A 466 -12.31 44.80 -9.50
N ALA A 467 -11.28 44.95 -10.32
CA ALA A 467 -10.92 46.23 -10.88
C ALA A 467 -11.96 46.57 -11.96
N PRO A 468 -12.62 47.75 -11.90
CA PRO A 468 -13.60 48.15 -12.90
C PRO A 468 -12.90 48.38 -14.25
N GLU A 469 -13.50 47.87 -15.33
CA GLU A 469 -13.11 48.19 -16.71
C GLU A 469 -13.11 49.71 -16.92
N PRO A 470 -12.04 50.30 -17.50
CA PRO A 470 -12.14 51.66 -18.01
C PRO A 470 -13.03 51.65 -19.25
N ALA A 471 -14.15 52.38 -19.17
CA ALA A 471 -14.97 52.72 -20.32
C ALA A 471 -14.10 53.43 -21.37
N LEU A 472 -13.86 52.76 -22.49
CA LEU A 472 -13.35 53.42 -23.70
C LEU A 472 -14.55 53.84 -24.55
N ALA A 473 -14.66 55.15 -24.70
CA ALA A 473 -15.60 55.83 -25.57
C ALA A 473 -15.37 55.48 -27.05
N ALA A 474 -16.46 55.20 -27.75
CA ALA A 474 -16.75 55.64 -29.11
C ALA A 474 -18.27 55.69 -29.29
#